data_AF-A0A3Q0IPP9-F1
#
_entry.id   AF-A0A3Q0IPP9-F1
#
_cell.length_a   1.000
_cell.length_b   1.000
_cell.length_c   1.000
_cell.angle_alpha   90.00
_cell.angle_beta   90.00
_cell.angle_gamma   90.00
#
_symmetry.space_group_name_H-M   'P 1'
#
loop_
_entity.id
_entity.type
_entity.pdbx_description
1 polymer ?
#
loop_
_entity_poly.entity_id
_entity_poly.type
_entity_poly.pdbx_seq_one_letter_code
_entity_poly.pdbx_strand_id
1 'polypeptide(L)'
;MVGLIGNLSLIFNLRNIFEANVLAYKDDVEDICVSAIKEKDIEAKLNQLISDWSQVNLTFAPFKERGDLFLKPAETTEIIALIEDSIMVIASLAANRYNAPFKVTIMEWLKNLSNSLEILESWMMIQNIWGYLEAVFSGGEISRQLPAEAKKFLGTDKHFVRLITKAKSIGNAIRACTGEETMKTELAEIAQELEECQKSLSGYLEQKRGFFPRFFFVSDPTLLEILGQATDSHLIQHHLLDVFENIAELRFSPTEYDKIEAIISMEKQEIDLKKPVMAVSGVENWLNNLLLESRGSLHTIILECWEFMKTREFQQILEMVNEFIAQVGLLGIQMYWTFRAEYALIMSTENSRIMKSINDEFLSVLNTFIDQTTKDLTKVERTKFETLVTIHVHQRGENNKAKDGFDH
;
A
#
# COMPACT_ATOMS: atom_id res chain seq x y z
N MET A 1 19.06 -27.75 -61.23
CA MET A 1 20.12 -28.59 -61.84
C MET A 1 19.73 -30.06 -62.07
N VAL A 2 18.97 -30.72 -61.18
CA VAL A 2 18.57 -32.14 -61.36
C VAL A 2 17.71 -32.38 -62.62
N GLY A 3 16.92 -31.40 -63.05
CA GLY A 3 16.15 -31.48 -64.31
C GLY A 3 16.95 -31.15 -65.58
N LEU A 4 18.14 -30.56 -65.45
CA LEU A 4 18.99 -30.15 -66.57
C LEU A 4 20.00 -31.22 -66.99
N ILE A 5 20.32 -32.14 -66.09
CA ILE A 5 21.23 -33.24 -66.32
C ILE A 5 20.42 -34.51 -66.15
N GLY A 6 19.82 -34.96 -67.26
CA GLY A 6 19.13 -36.24 -67.30
C GLY A 6 20.05 -37.35 -66.79
N ASN A 7 19.61 -38.03 -65.73
CA ASN A 7 20.39 -39.00 -64.95
C ASN A 7 21.69 -38.43 -64.35
N LEU A 8 21.62 -38.03 -63.08
CA LEU A 8 22.80 -37.98 -62.21
C LEU A 8 23.37 -39.40 -62.08
N SER A 9 24.29 -39.75 -62.99
CA SER A 9 25.22 -40.86 -62.75
C SER A 9 26.00 -40.58 -61.46
N LEU A 10 26.37 -41.62 -60.70
CA LEU A 10 26.97 -41.55 -59.36
C LEU A 10 28.25 -40.68 -59.24
N ILE A 11 28.78 -40.12 -60.33
CA ILE A 11 29.98 -39.29 -60.34
C ILE A 11 29.71 -38.02 -61.17
N PHE A 12 29.31 -36.95 -60.49
CA PHE A 12 29.20 -35.60 -61.05
C PHE A 12 30.62 -35.00 -61.17
N ASN A 13 31.10 -34.77 -62.40
CA ASN A 13 32.43 -34.21 -62.65
C ASN A 13 32.34 -32.89 -63.45
N LEU A 14 33.40 -32.07 -63.39
CA LEU A 14 33.42 -30.71 -63.96
C LEU A 14 33.08 -30.68 -65.46
N ARG A 15 33.41 -31.75 -66.20
CA ARG A 15 33.08 -31.90 -67.63
C ARG A 15 31.57 -31.88 -67.88
N ASN A 16 30.76 -32.48 -66.99
CA ASN A 16 29.31 -32.48 -67.12
C ASN A 16 28.70 -31.06 -67.04
N ILE A 17 29.34 -30.13 -66.34
CA ILE A 17 28.91 -28.73 -66.26
C ILE A 17 29.23 -27.97 -67.55
N PHE A 18 30.36 -28.26 -68.21
CA PHE A 18 30.71 -27.66 -69.50
C PHE A 18 29.86 -28.21 -70.66
N GLU A 19 29.44 -29.47 -70.58
CA GLU A 19 28.57 -30.12 -71.58
C GLU A 19 27.09 -29.73 -71.39
N ALA A 20 26.66 -29.43 -70.17
CA ALA A 20 25.37 -28.80 -69.92
C ALA A 20 25.45 -27.35 -70.41
N ASN A 21 24.59 -26.94 -71.34
CA ASN A 21 24.55 -25.57 -71.85
C ASN A 21 23.99 -24.60 -70.78
N VAL A 22 24.73 -24.36 -69.70
CA VAL A 22 24.30 -23.61 -68.50
C VAL A 22 23.89 -22.18 -68.85
N LEU A 23 24.49 -21.59 -69.88
CA LEU A 23 24.15 -20.25 -70.37
C LEU A 23 22.74 -20.16 -70.98
N ALA A 24 22.19 -21.27 -71.50
CA ALA A 24 20.81 -21.29 -72.00
C ALA A 24 19.77 -21.23 -70.87
N TYR A 25 20.17 -21.52 -69.63
CA TYR A 25 19.34 -21.51 -68.43
C TYR A 25 19.89 -20.53 -67.39
N LYS A 26 20.55 -19.46 -67.86
CA LYS A 26 21.21 -18.48 -67.01
C LYS A 26 20.27 -17.95 -65.92
N ASP A 27 19.05 -17.57 -66.27
CA ASP A 27 18.09 -16.97 -65.36
C ASP A 27 17.67 -17.97 -64.25
N ASP A 28 17.43 -19.24 -64.60
CA ASP A 28 17.12 -20.30 -63.62
C ASP A 28 18.28 -20.56 -62.65
N VAL A 29 19.53 -20.51 -63.16
CA VAL A 29 20.73 -20.69 -62.34
C VAL A 29 20.96 -19.47 -61.43
N GLU A 30 20.69 -18.26 -61.94
CA GLU A 30 20.75 -17.01 -61.17
C GLU A 30 19.70 -17.02 -60.04
N ASP A 31 18.47 -17.45 -60.32
CA ASP A 31 17.40 -17.60 -59.33
C ASP A 31 17.77 -18.61 -58.23
N ILE A 32 18.35 -19.76 -58.60
CA ILE A 32 18.84 -20.75 -57.61
C ILE A 32 19.97 -20.15 -56.77
N CYS A 33 20.91 -19.42 -57.37
CA CYS A 33 21.98 -18.75 -56.63
C CYS A 33 21.43 -17.71 -55.65
N VAL A 34 20.45 -16.91 -56.08
CA VAL A 34 19.77 -15.94 -55.21
C VAL A 34 19.05 -16.63 -54.06
N SER A 35 18.31 -17.72 -54.32
CA SER A 35 17.66 -18.51 -53.27
C SER A 35 18.69 -19.04 -52.27
N ALA A 36 19.79 -19.62 -52.74
CA ALA A 36 20.85 -20.16 -51.89
C ALA A 36 21.50 -19.08 -51.00
N ILE A 37 21.74 -17.87 -51.53
CA ILE A 37 22.24 -16.75 -50.74
C ILE A 37 21.24 -16.37 -49.64
N LYS A 38 19.94 -16.28 -49.97
CA LYS A 38 18.90 -15.92 -49.01
C LYS A 38 18.66 -16.99 -47.95
N GLU A 39 18.73 -18.26 -48.33
CA GLU A 39 18.65 -19.39 -47.40
C GLU A 39 19.83 -19.37 -46.41
N LYS A 40 21.04 -19.11 -46.90
CA LYS A 40 22.23 -18.97 -46.03
C LYS A 40 22.09 -17.83 -45.04
N ASP A 41 21.51 -16.69 -45.46
CA ASP A 41 21.26 -15.55 -44.56
C ASP A 41 20.24 -15.91 -43.46
N ILE A 42 19.20 -16.67 -43.79
CA ILE A 42 18.20 -17.16 -42.82
C ILE A 42 18.84 -18.12 -41.83
N GLU A 43 19.60 -19.11 -42.33
CA GLU A 43 20.30 -20.10 -41.51
C GLU A 43 21.27 -19.44 -40.54
N ALA A 44 22.07 -18.48 -41.00
CA ALA A 44 23.02 -17.76 -40.16
C ALA A 44 22.31 -17.00 -39.03
N LYS A 45 21.21 -16.30 -39.32
CA LYS A 45 20.43 -15.57 -38.30
C LYS A 45 19.75 -16.51 -37.32
N LEU A 46 19.18 -17.61 -37.80
CA LEU A 46 18.53 -18.61 -36.95
C LEU A 46 19.53 -19.28 -36.01
N ASN A 47 20.70 -19.69 -36.53
CA ASN A 47 21.75 -20.31 -35.71
C ASN A 47 22.33 -19.35 -34.68
N GLN A 48 22.50 -18.06 -35.04
CA GLN A 48 22.92 -17.04 -34.09
C GLN A 48 21.92 -16.92 -32.94
N LEU A 49 20.62 -16.80 -33.25
CA LEU A 49 19.58 -16.72 -32.23
C LEU A 49 19.57 -17.94 -31.31
N ILE A 50 19.67 -19.14 -31.87
CA ILE A 50 19.76 -20.40 -31.10
C ILE A 50 20.97 -20.37 -30.16
N SER A 51 22.12 -19.92 -30.66
CA SER A 51 23.35 -19.80 -29.90
C SER A 51 23.20 -18.80 -28.75
N ASP A 52 22.64 -17.62 -29.01
CA ASP A 52 22.45 -16.57 -28.00
C ASP A 52 21.55 -17.07 -26.87
N TRP A 53 20.40 -17.66 -27.21
CA TRP A 53 19.45 -18.18 -26.22
C TRP A 53 19.95 -19.41 -25.46
N SER A 54 20.97 -20.11 -25.97
CA SER A 54 21.61 -21.21 -25.22
C SER A 54 22.39 -20.71 -23.99
N GLN A 55 22.78 -19.43 -23.96
CA GLN A 55 23.61 -18.83 -22.91
C GLN A 55 22.81 -17.99 -21.90
N VAL A 56 21.55 -17.66 -22.21
CA VAL A 56 20.70 -16.84 -21.34
C VAL A 56 20.14 -17.69 -20.19
N ASN A 57 20.52 -17.34 -18.95
CA ASN A 57 20.09 -18.02 -17.74
C ASN A 57 19.23 -17.11 -16.86
N LEU A 58 18.24 -17.68 -16.20
CA LEU A 58 17.47 -17.03 -15.16
C LEU A 58 18.35 -16.80 -13.92
N THR A 59 18.15 -15.66 -13.29
CA THR A 59 18.86 -15.32 -12.05
C THR A 59 17.86 -15.26 -10.90
N PHE A 60 18.26 -15.89 -9.79
CA PHE A 60 17.42 -16.01 -8.60
C PHE A 60 18.03 -15.23 -7.44
N ALA A 61 17.16 -14.71 -6.58
CA ALA A 61 17.50 -14.04 -5.33
C ALA A 61 16.97 -14.80 -4.12
N PRO A 62 17.68 -14.74 -2.98
CA PRO A 62 17.23 -15.31 -1.72
C PRO A 62 15.93 -14.65 -1.25
N PHE A 63 15.00 -15.45 -0.78
CA PHE A 63 13.77 -15.00 -0.13
C PHE A 63 13.81 -15.39 1.35
N LYS A 64 14.03 -14.39 2.21
CA LYS A 64 14.19 -14.58 3.67
C LYS A 64 15.21 -15.71 3.95
N GLU A 65 14.92 -16.57 4.92
CA GLU A 65 15.72 -17.76 5.27
C GLU A 65 15.39 -18.99 4.39
N ARG A 66 14.54 -18.85 3.37
CA ARG A 66 14.02 -19.98 2.56
C ARG A 66 14.85 -20.27 1.29
N GLY A 67 15.96 -19.57 1.10
CA GLY A 67 16.87 -19.73 -0.04
C GLY A 67 16.39 -19.01 -1.30
N ASP A 68 17.03 -19.29 -2.45
CA ASP A 68 16.73 -18.55 -3.69
C ASP A 68 15.43 -19.03 -4.33
N LEU A 69 14.35 -18.29 -4.06
CA LEU A 69 12.99 -18.56 -4.55
C LEU A 69 12.42 -17.42 -5.41
N PHE A 70 13.12 -16.28 -5.50
CA PHE A 70 12.64 -15.12 -6.26
C PHE A 70 13.38 -15.01 -7.58
N LEU A 71 12.66 -14.73 -8.67
CA LEU A 71 13.30 -14.25 -9.89
C LEU A 71 13.68 -12.80 -9.69
N LYS A 72 14.92 -12.46 -10.05
CA LYS A 72 15.37 -11.08 -9.90
C LYS A 72 14.63 -10.18 -10.89
N PRO A 73 13.93 -9.13 -10.42
CA PRO A 73 13.08 -8.34 -11.31
C PRO A 73 13.83 -7.63 -12.43
N ALA A 74 14.96 -6.98 -12.12
CA ALA A 74 15.70 -6.19 -13.11
C ALA A 74 16.25 -7.08 -14.23
N GLU A 75 16.97 -8.15 -13.87
CA GLU A 75 17.53 -9.09 -14.84
C GLU A 75 16.43 -9.82 -15.64
N THR A 76 15.28 -10.11 -15.03
CA THR A 76 14.17 -10.78 -15.72
C THR A 76 13.49 -9.84 -16.72
N THR A 77 13.34 -8.55 -16.39
CA THR A 77 12.82 -7.54 -17.33
C THR A 77 13.74 -7.36 -18.55
N GLU A 78 15.06 -7.41 -18.36
CA GLU A 78 16.01 -7.40 -19.48
C GLU A 78 15.86 -8.64 -20.38
N ILE A 79 15.67 -9.83 -19.78
CA ILE A 79 15.41 -11.06 -20.53
C ILE A 79 14.10 -10.95 -21.31
N ILE A 80 13.03 -10.41 -20.71
CA ILE A 80 11.73 -10.20 -21.37
C ILE A 80 11.90 -9.32 -22.60
N ALA A 81 12.56 -8.17 -22.48
CA ALA A 81 12.83 -7.29 -23.62
C ALA A 81 13.62 -8.00 -24.73
N LEU A 82 14.61 -8.81 -24.36
CA LEU A 82 15.38 -9.61 -25.32
C LEU A 82 14.51 -10.66 -26.03
N ILE A 83 13.53 -11.27 -25.33
CA ILE A 83 12.56 -12.19 -25.94
C ILE A 83 11.71 -11.46 -26.98
N GLU A 84 11.18 -10.28 -26.65
CA GLU A 84 10.35 -9.48 -27.57
C GLU A 84 11.11 -9.13 -28.86
N ASP A 85 12.35 -8.65 -28.74
CA ASP A 85 13.23 -8.38 -29.88
C ASP A 85 13.48 -9.65 -30.71
N SER A 86 13.74 -10.77 -30.04
CA SER A 86 13.96 -12.07 -30.71
C SER A 86 12.72 -12.59 -31.42
N ILE A 87 11.52 -12.35 -30.87
CA ILE A 87 10.24 -12.67 -31.52
C ILE A 87 10.10 -11.86 -32.82
N MET A 88 10.44 -10.57 -32.81
CA MET A 88 10.42 -9.75 -34.03
C MET A 88 11.38 -10.29 -35.10
N VAL A 89 12.58 -10.71 -34.70
CA VAL A 89 13.57 -11.32 -35.59
C VAL A 89 13.03 -12.61 -36.21
N ILE A 90 12.54 -13.56 -35.40
CA ILE A 90 12.00 -14.83 -35.91
C ILE A 90 10.77 -14.63 -36.77
N ALA A 91 9.87 -13.72 -36.40
CA ALA A 91 8.70 -13.39 -37.21
C ALA A 91 9.12 -12.87 -38.61
N SER A 92 10.19 -12.07 -38.68
CA SER A 92 10.74 -11.62 -39.97
C SER A 92 11.30 -12.77 -40.82
N LEU A 93 11.92 -13.78 -40.20
CA LEU A 93 12.39 -15.00 -40.87
C LEU A 93 11.21 -15.85 -41.34
N ALA A 94 10.14 -15.93 -40.54
CA ALA A 94 8.89 -16.62 -40.88
C ALA A 94 8.12 -15.96 -42.04
N ALA A 95 8.26 -14.65 -42.22
CA ALA A 95 7.69 -13.92 -43.36
C ALA A 95 8.55 -13.99 -44.63
N ASN A 96 9.81 -14.43 -44.54
CA ASN A 96 10.71 -14.50 -45.68
C ASN A 96 10.34 -15.67 -46.61
N ARG A 97 10.14 -15.39 -47.90
CA ARG A 97 9.74 -16.37 -48.92
C ARG A 97 10.70 -17.57 -49.06
N TYR A 98 11.96 -17.42 -48.68
CA TYR A 98 13.00 -18.44 -48.80
C TYR A 98 13.12 -19.34 -47.54
N ASN A 99 12.17 -19.27 -46.60
CA ASN A 99 12.26 -19.99 -45.33
C ASN A 99 11.83 -21.47 -45.37
N ALA A 100 11.37 -21.96 -46.53
CA ALA A 100 10.78 -23.30 -46.65
C ALA A 100 11.63 -24.42 -46.01
N PRO A 101 12.97 -24.44 -46.15
CA PRO A 101 13.81 -25.45 -45.50
C PRO A 101 13.83 -25.37 -43.96
N PHE A 102 13.64 -24.19 -43.39
CA PHE A 102 13.80 -23.90 -41.96
C PHE A 102 12.47 -23.69 -41.23
N LYS A 103 11.35 -23.75 -41.95
CA LYS A 103 10.02 -23.37 -41.46
C LYS A 103 9.64 -24.06 -40.16
N VAL A 104 9.93 -25.35 -40.02
CA VAL A 104 9.61 -26.12 -38.80
C VAL A 104 10.33 -25.52 -37.59
N THR A 105 11.65 -25.34 -37.70
CA THR A 105 12.49 -24.78 -36.63
C THR A 105 12.12 -23.34 -36.30
N ILE A 106 11.84 -22.51 -37.30
CA ILE A 106 11.39 -21.12 -37.12
C ILE A 106 10.09 -21.07 -36.30
N MET A 107 9.10 -21.89 -36.67
CA MET A 107 7.80 -21.91 -35.98
C MET A 107 7.91 -22.47 -34.55
N GLU A 108 8.77 -23.47 -34.34
CA GLU A 108 9.07 -24.00 -33.02
C GLU A 108 9.69 -22.94 -32.09
N TRP A 109 10.71 -22.23 -32.58
CA TRP A 109 11.33 -21.16 -31.80
C TRP A 109 10.39 -19.97 -31.57
N LEU A 110 9.57 -19.62 -32.56
CA LEU A 110 8.54 -18.59 -32.37
C LEU A 110 7.59 -18.97 -31.23
N LYS A 111 7.08 -20.22 -31.25
CA LYS A 111 6.23 -20.74 -30.17
C LYS A 111 6.95 -20.73 -28.82
N ASN A 112 8.21 -21.16 -28.78
CA ASN A 112 8.98 -21.24 -27.54
C ASN A 112 9.26 -19.86 -26.93
N LEU A 113 9.64 -18.88 -27.76
CA LEU A 113 9.88 -17.50 -27.32
C LEU A 113 8.57 -16.85 -26.83
N SER A 114 7.49 -16.94 -27.62
CA SER A 114 6.19 -16.37 -27.22
C SER A 114 5.66 -17.00 -25.93
N ASN A 115 5.76 -18.33 -25.78
CA ASN A 115 5.36 -18.98 -24.54
C ASN A 115 6.24 -18.57 -23.35
N SER A 116 7.55 -18.40 -23.55
CA SER A 116 8.46 -17.98 -22.48
C SER A 116 8.20 -16.56 -22.03
N LEU A 117 7.86 -15.64 -22.96
CA LEU A 117 7.44 -14.28 -22.65
C LEU A 117 6.24 -14.28 -21.68
N GLU A 118 5.14 -14.93 -22.08
CA GLU A 118 3.92 -15.00 -21.27
C GLU A 118 4.17 -15.65 -19.90
N ILE A 119 4.99 -16.70 -19.85
CA ILE A 119 5.34 -17.39 -18.60
C ILE A 119 6.14 -16.48 -17.67
N LEU A 120 7.16 -15.78 -18.16
CA LEU A 120 8.01 -14.93 -17.32
C LEU A 120 7.23 -13.71 -16.80
N GLU A 121 6.39 -13.08 -17.62
CA GLU A 121 5.52 -11.99 -17.17
C GLU A 121 4.53 -12.46 -16.09
N SER A 122 3.85 -13.59 -16.34
CA SER A 122 2.90 -14.18 -15.39
C SER A 122 3.60 -14.56 -14.08
N TRP A 123 4.77 -15.20 -14.17
CA TRP A 123 5.57 -15.56 -13.00
C TRP A 123 5.96 -14.32 -12.19
N MET A 124 6.44 -13.24 -12.84
CA MET A 124 6.76 -11.98 -12.17
C MET A 124 5.57 -11.41 -11.37
N MET A 125 4.35 -11.52 -11.90
CA MET A 125 3.14 -11.13 -11.20
C MET A 125 2.80 -12.07 -10.03
N ILE A 126 2.83 -13.39 -10.28
CA ILE A 126 2.53 -14.44 -9.31
C ILE A 126 3.47 -14.36 -8.10
N GLN A 127 4.78 -14.16 -8.30
CA GLN A 127 5.74 -14.11 -7.20
C GLN A 127 5.49 -12.92 -6.26
N ASN A 128 4.98 -11.80 -6.77
CA ASN A 128 4.66 -10.63 -5.94
C ASN A 128 3.46 -10.92 -5.04
N ILE A 129 2.40 -11.52 -5.62
CA ILE A 129 1.21 -11.93 -4.85
C ILE A 129 1.59 -13.00 -3.83
N TRP A 130 2.37 -14.00 -4.25
CA TRP A 130 2.87 -15.05 -3.36
C TRP A 130 3.68 -14.47 -2.21
N GLY A 131 4.61 -13.54 -2.47
CA GLY A 131 5.44 -12.93 -1.43
C GLY A 131 4.63 -12.12 -0.41
N TYR A 132 3.60 -11.42 -0.87
CA TYR A 132 2.66 -10.72 0.00
C TYR A 132 1.86 -11.71 0.86
N LEU A 133 1.24 -12.72 0.25
CA LEU A 133 0.46 -13.72 0.98
C LEU A 133 1.31 -14.58 1.91
N GLU A 134 2.58 -14.82 1.57
CA GLU A 134 3.55 -15.49 2.44
C GLU A 134 3.76 -14.68 3.72
N ALA A 135 3.95 -13.36 3.61
CA ALA A 135 4.09 -12.50 4.79
C ALA A 135 2.84 -12.50 5.68
N VAL A 136 1.64 -12.65 5.10
CA VAL A 136 0.37 -12.65 5.82
C VAL A 136 0.03 -14.00 6.46
N PHE A 137 0.26 -15.11 5.74
CA PHE A 137 -0.22 -16.44 6.14
C PHE A 137 0.85 -17.36 6.75
N SER A 138 2.14 -17.04 6.64
CA SER A 138 3.23 -17.88 7.17
C SER A 138 3.35 -17.91 8.69
N GLY A 139 2.40 -17.29 9.41
CA GLY A 139 2.28 -17.35 10.86
C GLY A 139 1.40 -16.22 11.40
N GLY A 140 1.42 -16.05 12.72
CA GLY A 140 0.77 -14.92 13.38
C GLY A 140 -0.75 -15.03 13.51
N GLU A 141 -1.37 -13.93 13.89
CA GLU A 141 -2.79 -13.90 14.24
C GLU A 141 -3.70 -14.01 13.02
N ILE A 142 -3.35 -13.40 11.88
CA ILE A 142 -4.17 -13.46 10.66
C ILE A 142 -4.37 -14.91 10.20
N SER A 143 -3.30 -15.72 10.23
CA SER A 143 -3.34 -17.15 9.90
C SER A 143 -4.29 -17.94 10.84
N ARG A 144 -4.40 -17.53 12.11
CA ARG A 144 -5.34 -18.13 13.08
C ARG A 144 -6.78 -17.70 12.84
N GLN A 145 -6.99 -16.46 12.40
CA GLN A 145 -8.31 -15.90 12.07
C GLN A 145 -8.86 -16.48 10.75
N LEU A 146 -7.97 -16.84 9.81
CA LEU A 146 -8.30 -17.41 8.50
C LEU A 146 -7.62 -18.79 8.31
N PRO A 147 -7.96 -19.82 9.10
CA PRO A 147 -7.23 -21.08 9.11
C PRO A 147 -7.45 -21.92 7.85
N ALA A 148 -8.61 -21.78 7.20
CA ALA A 148 -8.90 -22.50 5.95
C ALA A 148 -8.05 -21.95 4.80
N GLU A 149 -7.96 -20.63 4.69
CA GLU A 149 -7.15 -19.91 3.70
C GLU A 149 -5.67 -20.14 3.96
N ALA A 150 -5.22 -20.07 5.21
CA ALA A 150 -3.82 -20.38 5.57
C ALA A 150 -3.43 -21.81 5.16
N LYS A 151 -4.32 -22.79 5.38
CA LYS A 151 -4.10 -24.18 4.95
C LYS A 151 -4.05 -24.31 3.42
N LYS A 152 -4.92 -23.61 2.70
CA LYS A 152 -4.90 -23.56 1.22
C LYS A 152 -3.58 -22.97 0.73
N PHE A 153 -3.22 -21.79 1.24
CA PHE A 153 -1.98 -21.10 0.89
C PHE A 153 -0.75 -21.97 1.14
N LEU A 154 -0.70 -22.74 2.23
CA LEU A 154 0.43 -23.66 2.48
C LEU A 154 0.55 -24.76 1.41
N GLY A 155 -0.55 -25.19 0.81
CA GLY A 155 -0.55 -26.09 -0.35
C GLY A 155 0.06 -25.42 -1.57
N THR A 156 -0.46 -24.22 -1.91
CA THR A 156 0.02 -23.37 -3.01
C THR A 156 1.49 -23.00 -2.85
N ASP A 157 1.93 -22.68 -1.64
CA ASP A 157 3.32 -22.38 -1.29
C ASP A 157 4.25 -23.55 -1.63
N LYS A 158 3.89 -24.77 -1.24
CA LYS A 158 4.67 -25.96 -1.58
C LYS A 158 4.70 -26.21 -3.08
N HIS A 159 3.59 -25.95 -3.79
CA HIS A 159 3.53 -26.10 -5.24
C HIS A 159 4.45 -25.09 -5.93
N PHE A 160 4.33 -23.81 -5.57
CA PHE A 160 5.19 -22.74 -6.08
C PHE A 160 6.66 -23.05 -5.82
N VAL A 161 7.06 -23.30 -4.57
CA VAL A 161 8.47 -23.58 -4.22
C VAL A 161 9.05 -24.75 -5.02
N ARG A 162 8.28 -25.82 -5.23
CA ARG A 162 8.70 -26.96 -6.07
C ARG A 162 8.93 -26.54 -7.52
N LEU A 163 8.03 -25.75 -8.08
CA LEU A 163 8.11 -25.25 -9.45
C LEU A 163 9.36 -24.37 -9.64
N ILE A 164 9.60 -23.43 -8.73
CA ILE A 164 10.77 -22.54 -8.75
C ILE A 164 12.07 -23.34 -8.64
N THR A 165 12.13 -24.28 -7.69
CA THR A 165 13.33 -25.11 -7.47
C THR A 165 13.68 -25.91 -8.73
N LYS A 166 12.67 -26.42 -9.41
CA LYS A 166 12.82 -27.14 -10.68
C LYS A 166 13.35 -26.22 -11.78
N ALA A 167 12.73 -25.06 -11.97
CA ALA A 167 13.18 -24.09 -12.97
C ALA A 167 14.62 -23.60 -12.70
N LYS A 168 14.97 -23.38 -11.43
CA LYS A 168 16.33 -23.07 -10.99
C LYS A 168 17.34 -24.15 -11.37
N SER A 169 16.96 -25.42 -11.25
CA SER A 169 17.83 -26.55 -11.64
C SER A 169 18.10 -26.62 -13.15
N ILE A 170 17.17 -26.12 -13.98
CA ILE A 170 17.31 -26.02 -15.43
C ILE A 170 18.19 -24.82 -15.80
N GLY A 171 17.99 -23.69 -15.13
CA GLY A 171 18.80 -22.46 -15.26
C GLY A 171 18.51 -21.66 -16.53
N ASN A 172 18.53 -22.28 -17.70
CA ASN A 172 18.32 -21.59 -18.98
C ASN A 172 16.89 -21.03 -19.11
N ALA A 173 16.76 -19.77 -19.55
CA ALA A 173 15.48 -19.05 -19.58
C ALA A 173 14.41 -19.73 -20.42
N ILE A 174 14.72 -20.07 -21.68
CA ILE A 174 13.75 -20.70 -22.57
C ILE A 174 13.44 -22.12 -22.11
N ARG A 175 14.46 -22.91 -21.78
CA ARG A 175 14.26 -24.31 -21.36
C ARG A 175 13.53 -24.43 -20.02
N ALA A 176 13.68 -23.49 -19.11
CA ALA A 176 12.92 -23.48 -17.86
C ALA A 176 11.42 -23.25 -18.11
N CYS A 177 11.07 -22.44 -19.11
CA CYS A 177 9.69 -22.14 -19.49
C CYS A 177 9.06 -23.21 -20.40
N THR A 178 9.83 -23.81 -21.31
CA THR A 178 9.31 -24.70 -22.37
C THR A 178 9.75 -26.16 -22.23
N GLY A 179 10.65 -26.47 -21.30
CA GLY A 179 11.18 -27.82 -21.11
C GLY A 179 10.13 -28.85 -20.68
N GLU A 180 9.07 -28.39 -20.02
CA GLU A 180 7.86 -29.16 -19.78
C GLU A 180 6.63 -28.35 -20.18
N GLU A 181 5.73 -28.97 -20.94
CA GLU A 181 4.50 -28.31 -21.40
C GLU A 181 3.57 -27.90 -20.23
N THR A 182 3.81 -28.42 -19.02
CA THR A 182 2.98 -28.15 -17.83
C THR A 182 3.32 -26.84 -17.12
N MET A 183 4.46 -26.20 -17.40
CA MET A 183 4.88 -24.99 -16.66
C MET A 183 3.82 -23.89 -16.68
N LYS A 184 3.24 -23.64 -17.86
CA LYS A 184 2.19 -22.62 -18.05
C LYS A 184 0.91 -22.96 -17.29
N THR A 185 0.50 -24.22 -17.31
CA THR A 185 -0.71 -24.68 -16.62
C THR A 185 -0.52 -24.67 -15.11
N GLU A 186 0.64 -25.11 -14.60
CA GLU A 186 0.94 -25.10 -13.17
C GLU A 186 1.04 -23.67 -12.62
N LEU A 187 1.66 -22.73 -13.35
CA LEU A 187 1.63 -21.31 -12.96
C LEU A 187 0.22 -20.73 -12.94
N ALA A 188 -0.62 -21.08 -13.92
CA ALA A 188 -2.00 -20.60 -13.96
C ALA A 188 -2.85 -21.15 -12.79
N GLU A 189 -2.65 -22.42 -12.42
CA GLU A 189 -3.27 -23.02 -11.24
C GLU A 189 -2.83 -22.31 -9.96
N ILE A 190 -1.53 -22.07 -9.79
CA ILE A 190 -0.99 -21.31 -8.65
C ILE A 190 -1.57 -19.90 -8.61
N ALA A 191 -1.65 -19.21 -9.75
CA ALA A 191 -2.21 -17.86 -9.84
C ALA A 191 -3.66 -17.84 -9.34
N GLN A 192 -4.48 -18.78 -9.81
CA GLN A 192 -5.88 -18.89 -9.39
C GLN A 192 -6.01 -19.14 -7.89
N GLU A 193 -5.21 -20.05 -7.33
CA GLU A 193 -5.23 -20.34 -5.89
C GLU A 193 -4.81 -19.13 -5.04
N LEU A 194 -3.83 -18.36 -5.51
CA LEU A 194 -3.40 -17.13 -4.85
C LEU A 194 -4.48 -16.04 -4.93
N GLU A 195 -5.14 -15.88 -6.08
CA GLU A 195 -6.25 -14.93 -6.25
C GLU A 195 -7.43 -15.26 -5.32
N GLU A 196 -7.78 -16.54 -5.15
CA GLU A 196 -8.79 -16.96 -4.19
C GLU A 196 -8.42 -16.57 -2.76
N CYS A 197 -7.17 -16.83 -2.36
CA CYS A 197 -6.67 -16.45 -1.04
C CYS A 197 -6.69 -14.93 -0.84
N GLN A 198 -6.27 -14.17 -1.85
CA GLN A 198 -6.28 -12.71 -1.82
C GLN A 198 -7.70 -12.16 -1.68
N LYS A 199 -8.66 -12.71 -2.44
CA LYS A 199 -10.07 -12.30 -2.36
C LYS A 199 -10.67 -12.57 -0.98
N SER A 200 -10.39 -13.72 -0.39
CA SER A 200 -10.81 -14.02 0.98
C SER A 200 -10.19 -13.06 1.99
N LEU A 201 -8.89 -12.75 1.85
CA LEU A 201 -8.21 -11.78 2.69
C LEU A 201 -8.83 -10.38 2.57
N SER A 202 -9.09 -9.90 1.35
CA SER A 202 -9.75 -8.60 1.13
C SER A 202 -11.14 -8.57 1.75
N GLY A 203 -11.92 -9.64 1.63
CA GLY A 203 -13.24 -9.76 2.28
C GLY A 203 -13.15 -9.71 3.81
N TYR A 204 -12.14 -10.35 4.39
CA TYR A 204 -11.86 -10.28 5.83
C TYR A 204 -11.50 -8.86 6.28
N LEU A 205 -10.61 -8.17 5.56
CA LEU A 205 -10.24 -6.79 5.87
C LEU A 205 -11.46 -5.85 5.78
N GLU A 206 -12.32 -6.03 4.78
CA GLU A 206 -13.55 -5.25 4.66
C GLU A 206 -14.52 -5.49 5.82
N GLN A 207 -14.64 -6.73 6.28
CA GLN A 207 -15.40 -7.04 7.48
C GLN A 207 -14.85 -6.30 8.71
N LYS A 208 -13.52 -6.26 8.88
CA LYS A 208 -12.87 -5.54 9.98
C LYS A 208 -13.08 -4.03 9.90
N ARG A 209 -13.05 -3.45 8.69
CA ARG A 209 -13.41 -2.04 8.46
C ARG A 209 -14.87 -1.75 8.81
N GLY A 210 -15.79 -2.69 8.54
CA GLY A 210 -17.18 -2.59 8.95
C GLY A 210 -17.37 -2.50 10.47
N PHE A 211 -16.55 -3.21 11.25
CA PHE A 211 -16.59 -3.15 12.72
C PHE A 211 -15.98 -1.86 13.29
N PHE A 212 -14.89 -1.37 12.70
CA PHE A 212 -14.25 -0.12 13.10
C PHE A 212 -13.97 0.76 11.87
N PRO A 213 -14.90 1.68 11.52
CA PRO A 213 -14.81 2.48 10.29
C PRO A 213 -13.57 3.36 10.15
N ARG A 214 -12.83 3.64 11.23
CA ARG A 214 -11.57 4.37 11.14
C ARG A 214 -10.49 3.59 10.36
N PHE A 215 -10.62 2.27 10.23
CA PHE A 215 -9.75 1.48 9.36
C PHE A 215 -9.90 1.76 7.86
N PHE A 216 -10.89 2.55 7.42
CA PHE A 216 -10.96 3.05 6.04
C PHE A 216 -9.88 4.10 5.73
N PHE A 217 -9.26 4.71 6.75
CA PHE A 217 -8.22 5.73 6.57
C PHE A 217 -6.80 5.14 6.46
N VAL A 218 -6.64 3.83 6.70
CA VAL A 218 -5.35 3.16 6.67
C VAL A 218 -5.24 2.21 5.48
N SER A 219 -4.01 2.04 4.99
CA SER A 219 -3.69 1.11 3.90
C SER A 219 -3.84 -0.35 4.32
N ASP A 220 -4.02 -1.27 3.36
CA ASP A 220 -4.11 -2.72 3.64
C ASP A 220 -2.89 -3.25 4.42
N PRO A 221 -1.63 -2.92 4.07
CA PRO A 221 -0.46 -3.33 4.85
C PRO A 221 -0.50 -2.83 6.31
N THR A 222 -0.80 -1.55 6.52
CA THR A 222 -0.90 -0.97 7.87
C THR A 222 -2.02 -1.63 8.68
N LEU A 223 -3.16 -1.90 8.05
CA LEU A 223 -4.27 -2.61 8.70
C LEU A 223 -3.88 -4.02 9.11
N LEU A 224 -3.13 -4.73 8.27
CA LEU A 224 -2.62 -6.07 8.58
C LEU A 224 -1.61 -6.05 9.72
N GLU A 225 -0.75 -5.03 9.82
CA GLU A 225 0.15 -4.84 10.96
C GLU A 225 -0.65 -4.66 12.26
N ILE A 226 -1.65 -3.77 12.24
CA ILE A 226 -2.57 -3.52 13.38
C ILE A 226 -3.26 -4.82 13.81
N LEU A 227 -3.84 -5.56 12.86
CA LEU A 227 -4.58 -6.80 13.14
C LEU A 227 -3.65 -7.96 13.54
N GLY A 228 -2.43 -7.99 13.00
CA GLY A 228 -1.41 -8.97 13.34
C GLY A 228 -0.86 -8.82 14.76
N GLN A 229 -0.93 -7.60 15.30
CA GLN A 229 -0.51 -7.26 16.67
C GLN A 229 -1.57 -7.54 17.74
N ALA A 230 -2.70 -8.19 17.41
CA ALA A 230 -3.79 -8.41 18.37
C ALA A 230 -3.43 -9.22 19.64
N THR A 231 -2.25 -9.84 19.67
CA THR A 231 -1.76 -10.60 20.83
C THR A 231 -1.08 -9.75 21.90
N ASP A 232 -0.61 -8.53 21.56
CA ASP A 232 0.00 -7.61 22.52
C ASP A 232 -0.56 -6.20 22.29
N SER A 233 -1.43 -5.80 23.22
CA SER A 233 -2.12 -4.51 23.20
C SER A 233 -1.18 -3.31 23.24
N HIS A 234 0.06 -3.46 23.71
CA HIS A 234 1.00 -2.35 23.81
C HIS A 234 1.67 -2.01 22.48
N LEU A 235 1.69 -2.96 21.54
CA LEU A 235 2.32 -2.73 20.24
C LEU A 235 1.53 -1.69 19.42
N ILE A 236 0.22 -1.56 19.62
CA ILE A 236 -0.63 -0.65 18.83
C ILE A 236 -0.25 0.84 18.89
N GLN A 237 0.55 1.25 19.89
CA GLN A 237 0.86 2.65 20.17
C GLN A 237 1.33 3.44 18.93
N HIS A 238 2.17 2.83 18.08
CA HIS A 238 2.69 3.48 16.87
C HIS A 238 1.64 3.70 15.77
N HIS A 239 0.53 2.96 15.82
CA HIS A 239 -0.57 3.06 14.87
C HIS A 239 -1.74 3.90 15.37
N LEU A 240 -1.71 4.39 16.61
CA LEU A 240 -2.84 5.14 17.16
C LEU A 240 -3.13 6.40 16.35
N LEU A 241 -2.09 7.10 15.89
CA LEU A 241 -2.24 8.29 15.04
C LEU A 241 -2.69 7.97 13.61
N ASP A 242 -2.60 6.70 13.17
CA ASP A 242 -3.14 6.28 11.88
C ASP A 242 -4.68 6.18 11.92
N VAL A 243 -5.25 5.90 13.10
CA VAL A 243 -6.70 5.69 13.28
C VAL A 243 -7.39 6.76 14.12
N PHE A 244 -6.64 7.51 14.93
CA PHE A 244 -7.09 8.64 15.74
C PHE A 244 -6.35 9.91 15.38
N GLU A 245 -7.05 11.05 15.42
CA GLU A 245 -6.46 12.33 15.03
C GLU A 245 -5.44 12.84 16.05
N ASN A 246 -5.70 12.67 17.35
CA ASN A 246 -4.80 13.14 18.40
C ASN A 246 -4.85 12.26 19.68
N ILE A 247 -4.98 10.95 19.50
CA ILE A 247 -4.65 9.98 20.56
C ILE A 247 -3.31 9.41 20.15
N ALA A 248 -2.23 9.91 20.74
CA ALA A 248 -0.87 9.52 20.40
C ALA A 248 -0.41 8.33 21.24
N GLU A 249 -0.80 8.30 22.51
CA GLU A 249 -0.39 7.28 23.46
C GLU A 249 -1.54 6.85 24.37
N LEU A 250 -1.48 5.60 24.84
CA LEU A 250 -2.37 5.06 25.88
C LEU A 250 -1.58 4.81 27.16
N ARG A 251 -2.17 5.19 28.30
CA ARG A 251 -1.65 4.81 29.63
C ARG A 251 -2.31 3.51 30.06
N PHE A 252 -1.51 2.46 30.18
CA PHE A 252 -1.95 1.18 30.72
C PHE A 252 -1.82 1.15 32.25
N SER A 253 -2.63 0.29 32.88
CA SER A 253 -2.62 0.09 34.32
C SER A 253 -1.33 -0.60 34.78
N PRO A 254 -0.71 -0.17 35.88
CA PRO A 254 0.50 -0.84 36.41
C PRO A 254 0.20 -2.24 36.98
N THR A 255 -1.06 -2.54 37.27
CA THR A 255 -1.49 -3.82 37.87
C THR A 255 -2.15 -4.77 36.87
N GLU A 256 -2.78 -4.24 35.83
CA GLU A 256 -3.52 -5.03 34.83
C GLU A 256 -2.99 -4.68 33.43
N TYR A 257 -2.20 -5.59 32.83
CA TYR A 257 -1.43 -5.32 31.60
C TYR A 257 -2.31 -4.76 30.47
N ASP A 258 -3.40 -5.41 30.11
CA ASP A 258 -4.26 -4.98 28.99
C ASP A 258 -5.30 -3.91 29.35
N LYS A 259 -5.21 -3.30 30.54
CA LYS A 259 -6.19 -2.30 30.98
C LYS A 259 -5.71 -0.90 30.66
N ILE A 260 -6.44 -0.19 29.81
CA ILE A 260 -6.19 1.19 29.44
C ILE A 260 -6.93 2.11 30.41
N GLU A 261 -6.20 3.01 31.07
CA GLU A 261 -6.74 3.94 32.07
C GLU A 261 -6.79 5.38 31.58
N ALA A 262 -5.94 5.79 30.64
CA ALA A 262 -5.95 7.14 30.10
C ALA A 262 -5.52 7.19 28.63
N ILE A 263 -5.91 8.26 27.96
CA ILE A 263 -5.45 8.63 26.61
C ILE A 263 -4.55 9.86 26.69
N ILE A 264 -3.52 9.90 25.86
CA ILE A 264 -2.51 10.96 25.85
C ILE A 264 -2.40 11.52 24.44
N SER A 265 -2.46 12.85 24.32
CA SER A 265 -2.33 13.57 23.05
C SER A 265 -0.88 13.75 22.61
N MET A 266 -0.65 14.21 21.38
CA MET A 266 0.69 14.57 20.89
C MET A 266 1.36 15.66 21.74
N GLU A 267 0.56 16.56 22.31
CA GLU A 267 0.99 17.63 23.21
C GLU A 267 1.22 17.16 24.65
N LYS A 268 1.15 15.84 24.89
CA LYS A 268 1.28 15.22 26.22
C LYS A 268 0.20 15.67 27.21
N GLN A 269 -0.99 16.03 26.71
CA GLN A 269 -2.16 16.21 27.55
C GLN A 269 -2.84 14.88 27.78
N GLU A 270 -3.16 14.59 29.03
CA GLU A 270 -3.71 13.32 29.46
C GLU A 270 -5.18 13.48 29.85
N ILE A 271 -5.99 12.49 29.47
CA ILE A 271 -7.39 12.36 29.87
C ILE A 271 -7.58 10.98 30.47
N ASP A 272 -7.88 10.95 31.77
CA ASP A 272 -8.31 9.73 32.44
C ASP A 272 -9.65 9.24 31.91
N LEU A 273 -9.72 7.96 31.59
CA LEU A 273 -10.94 7.30 31.18
C LEU A 273 -11.80 7.03 32.41
N LYS A 274 -13.02 7.60 32.42
CA LYS A 274 -14.00 7.36 33.49
C LYS A 274 -14.33 5.87 33.65
N LYS A 275 -14.34 5.15 32.53
CA LYS A 275 -14.40 3.69 32.48
C LYS A 275 -13.16 3.18 31.75
N PRO A 276 -12.23 2.52 32.47
CA PRO A 276 -11.09 1.89 31.85
C PRO A 276 -11.52 0.84 30.80
N VAL A 277 -10.72 0.71 29.74
CA VAL A 277 -11.00 -0.19 28.61
C VAL A 277 -10.05 -1.39 28.65
N MET A 278 -10.58 -2.60 28.52
CA MET A 278 -9.78 -3.82 28.43
C MET A 278 -9.45 -4.15 26.97
N ALA A 279 -8.17 -4.23 26.63
CA ALA A 279 -7.65 -4.52 25.29
C ALA A 279 -7.52 -6.05 25.02
N VAL A 280 -8.55 -6.82 25.38
CA VAL A 280 -8.51 -8.30 25.33
C VAL A 280 -9.37 -8.90 24.20
N SER A 281 -10.35 -8.16 23.69
CA SER A 281 -11.15 -8.58 22.53
C SER A 281 -10.39 -8.35 21.20
N GLY A 282 -10.97 -8.71 20.06
CA GLY A 282 -10.43 -8.32 18.75
C GLY A 282 -10.14 -6.82 18.68
N VAL A 283 -9.05 -6.44 17.99
CA VAL A 283 -8.51 -5.06 18.00
C VAL A 283 -9.54 -4.03 17.60
N GLU A 284 -10.36 -4.34 16.61
CA GLU A 284 -11.48 -3.51 16.16
C GLU A 284 -12.48 -3.20 17.28
N ASN A 285 -12.74 -4.16 18.18
CA ASN A 285 -13.78 -4.04 19.20
C ASN A 285 -13.32 -3.15 20.35
N TRP A 286 -12.11 -3.37 20.87
CA TRP A 286 -11.62 -2.56 21.97
C TRP A 286 -11.21 -1.16 21.50
N LEU A 287 -10.74 -0.97 20.27
CA LEU A 287 -10.51 0.36 19.70
C LEU A 287 -11.82 1.14 19.55
N ASN A 288 -12.90 0.46 19.14
CA ASN A 288 -14.22 1.08 19.08
C ASN A 288 -14.74 1.43 20.48
N ASN A 289 -14.50 0.57 21.48
CA ASN A 289 -14.84 0.88 22.87
C ASN A 289 -14.01 2.04 23.42
N LEU A 290 -12.71 2.08 23.14
CA LEU A 290 -11.82 3.19 23.48
C LEU A 290 -12.31 4.51 22.88
N LEU A 291 -12.79 4.50 21.64
CA LEU A 291 -13.38 5.68 21.01
C LEU A 291 -14.65 6.15 21.72
N LEU A 292 -15.50 5.23 22.18
CA LEU A 292 -16.73 5.57 22.90
C LEU A 292 -16.41 6.12 24.29
N GLU A 293 -15.55 5.44 25.04
CA GLU A 293 -15.18 5.84 26.41
C GLU A 293 -14.29 7.09 26.43
N SER A 294 -13.45 7.33 25.42
CA SER A 294 -12.71 8.59 25.28
C SER A 294 -13.64 9.78 25.10
N ARG A 295 -14.63 9.64 24.21
CA ARG A 295 -15.66 10.68 23.99
C ARG A 295 -16.54 10.89 25.22
N GLY A 296 -16.93 9.81 25.90
CA GLY A 296 -17.72 9.89 27.14
C GLY A 296 -16.96 10.57 28.28
N SER A 297 -15.67 10.26 28.41
CA SER A 297 -14.78 10.86 29.41
C SER A 297 -14.56 12.34 29.10
N LEU A 298 -14.25 12.69 27.85
CA LEU A 298 -14.14 14.08 27.41
C LEU A 298 -15.44 14.86 27.65
N HIS A 299 -16.60 14.28 27.33
CA HIS A 299 -17.90 14.90 27.59
C HIS A 299 -18.12 15.16 29.09
N THR A 300 -17.71 14.23 29.95
CA THR A 300 -17.80 14.40 31.41
C THR A 300 -16.92 15.57 31.87
N ILE A 301 -15.68 15.65 31.40
CA ILE A 301 -14.74 16.74 31.75
C ILE A 301 -15.28 18.10 31.28
N ILE A 302 -15.93 18.15 30.10
CA ILE A 302 -16.60 19.36 29.62
C ILE A 302 -17.76 19.77 30.54
N LEU A 303 -18.56 18.81 31.02
CA LEU A 303 -19.64 19.09 31.97
C LEU A 303 -19.12 19.58 33.32
N GLU A 304 -18.05 18.98 33.83
CA GLU A 304 -17.38 19.41 35.06
C GLU A 304 -16.84 20.84 34.92
N CYS A 305 -16.23 21.16 33.78
CA CYS A 305 -15.80 22.52 33.44
C CYS A 305 -16.97 23.51 33.42
N TRP A 306 -18.12 23.12 32.86
CA TRP A 306 -19.32 23.96 32.84
C TRP A 306 -19.91 24.20 34.24
N GLU A 307 -20.03 23.15 35.06
CA GLU A 307 -20.52 23.28 36.44
C GLU A 307 -19.57 24.11 37.32
N PHE A 308 -18.25 23.99 37.09
CA PHE A 308 -17.25 24.85 37.72
C PHE A 308 -17.52 26.33 37.41
N MET A 309 -17.78 26.67 36.13
CA MET A 309 -18.06 28.05 35.72
C MET A 309 -19.38 28.59 36.26
N LYS A 310 -20.41 27.75 36.37
CA LYS A 310 -21.74 28.19 36.84
C LYS A 310 -21.77 28.52 38.32
N THR A 311 -20.99 27.80 39.12
CA THR A 311 -21.03 27.87 40.58
C THR A 311 -20.10 28.92 41.17
N ARG A 312 -19.13 29.42 40.40
CA ARG A 312 -18.05 30.28 40.87
C ARG A 312 -18.09 31.66 40.22
N GLU A 313 -17.71 32.68 40.99
CA GLU A 313 -17.62 34.05 40.48
C GLU A 313 -16.46 34.21 39.48
N PHE A 314 -16.58 35.24 38.64
CA PHE A 314 -15.65 35.69 37.59
C PHE A 314 -14.15 35.57 37.91
N GLN A 315 -13.77 35.69 39.19
CA GLN A 315 -12.38 35.70 39.65
C GLN A 315 -11.65 34.35 39.54
N GLN A 316 -12.37 33.26 39.22
CA GLN A 316 -11.82 31.90 39.21
C GLN A 316 -11.64 31.33 37.78
N ILE A 317 -11.79 32.16 36.74
CA ILE A 317 -11.55 31.74 35.34
C ILE A 317 -10.12 31.24 35.15
N LEU A 318 -9.13 31.84 35.81
CA LEU A 318 -7.74 31.39 35.74
C LEU A 318 -7.55 30.03 36.43
N GLU A 319 -8.24 29.77 37.55
CA GLU A 319 -8.22 28.48 38.23
C GLU A 319 -8.78 27.39 37.31
N MET A 320 -9.93 27.65 36.69
CA MET A 320 -10.54 26.74 35.71
C MET A 320 -9.58 26.46 34.55
N VAL A 321 -9.03 27.51 33.94
CA VAL A 321 -8.10 27.33 32.82
C VAL A 321 -6.93 26.46 33.22
N ASN A 322 -6.40 26.59 34.44
CA ASN A 322 -5.27 25.76 34.88
C ASN A 322 -5.65 24.33 35.27
N GLU A 323 -6.86 24.12 35.79
CA GLU A 323 -7.35 22.80 36.23
C GLU A 323 -7.68 21.88 35.05
N PHE A 324 -8.24 22.42 33.97
CA PHE A 324 -8.67 21.63 32.81
C PHE A 324 -7.61 21.60 31.69
N ILE A 325 -7.63 20.52 30.89
CA ILE A 325 -6.83 20.41 29.67
C ILE A 325 -7.09 21.59 28.73
N ALA A 326 -6.11 21.95 27.91
CA ALA A 326 -6.13 23.22 27.17
C ALA A 326 -7.38 23.39 26.28
N GLN A 327 -7.78 22.34 25.55
CA GLN A 327 -8.96 22.37 24.70
C GLN A 327 -10.27 22.52 25.48
N VAL A 328 -10.41 21.84 26.64
CA VAL A 328 -11.61 21.98 27.48
C VAL A 328 -11.64 23.35 28.14
N GLY A 329 -10.50 23.85 28.63
CA GLY A 329 -10.41 25.20 29.18
C GLY A 329 -10.80 26.25 28.14
N LEU A 330 -10.33 26.13 26.90
CA LEU A 330 -10.74 26.99 25.80
C LEU A 330 -12.25 26.90 25.52
N LEU A 331 -12.78 25.69 25.37
CA LEU A 331 -14.20 25.46 25.14
C LEU A 331 -15.06 26.04 26.28
N GLY A 332 -14.63 25.85 27.53
CA GLY A 332 -15.28 26.41 28.71
C GLY A 332 -15.43 27.93 28.57
N ILE A 333 -14.36 28.64 28.24
CA ILE A 333 -14.46 30.09 28.11
C ILE A 333 -15.30 30.50 26.88
N GLN A 334 -15.30 29.72 25.79
CA GLN A 334 -16.21 29.96 24.68
C GLN A 334 -17.68 29.78 25.08
N MET A 335 -18.01 28.73 25.85
CA MET A 335 -19.35 28.53 26.40
C MET A 335 -19.74 29.67 27.34
N TYR A 336 -18.82 30.11 28.20
CA TYR A 336 -19.03 31.25 29.09
C TYR A 336 -19.32 32.53 28.32
N TRP A 337 -18.49 32.84 27.33
CA TRP A 337 -18.66 34.01 26.48
C TRP A 337 -20.02 34.00 25.79
N THR A 338 -20.40 32.88 25.16
CA THR A 338 -21.69 32.75 24.48
C THR A 338 -22.85 32.95 25.45
N PHE A 339 -22.83 32.28 26.60
CA PHE A 339 -23.87 32.39 27.62
C PHE A 339 -24.05 33.84 28.11
N ARG A 340 -22.94 34.53 28.40
CA ARG A 340 -22.96 35.91 28.88
C ARG A 340 -23.37 36.89 27.79
N ALA A 341 -22.94 36.68 26.55
CA ALA A 341 -23.33 37.51 25.41
C ALA A 341 -24.82 37.38 25.11
N GLU A 342 -25.37 36.16 25.08
CA GLU A 342 -26.81 35.93 24.91
C GLU A 342 -27.63 36.55 26.04
N TYR A 343 -27.17 36.39 27.30
CA TYR A 343 -27.81 37.04 28.43
C TYR A 343 -27.82 38.57 28.31
N ALA A 344 -26.70 39.16 27.88
CA ALA A 344 -26.59 40.60 27.62
C ALA A 344 -27.61 41.07 26.58
N LEU A 345 -27.76 40.32 25.48
CA LEU A 345 -28.69 40.63 24.41
C LEU A 345 -30.14 40.60 24.88
N ILE A 346 -30.55 39.57 25.64
CA ILE A 346 -31.91 39.45 26.17
C ILE A 346 -32.23 40.63 27.11
N MET A 347 -31.31 40.90 28.04
CA MET A 347 -31.50 41.93 29.08
C MET A 347 -31.24 43.36 28.58
N SER A 348 -30.69 43.53 27.38
CA SER A 348 -30.41 44.85 26.80
C SER A 348 -31.67 45.70 26.63
N THR A 349 -32.82 45.05 26.45
CA THR A 349 -34.14 45.70 26.35
C THR A 349 -34.58 46.36 27.66
N GLU A 350 -34.15 45.82 28.80
CA GLU A 350 -34.48 46.30 30.14
C GLU A 350 -33.38 47.17 30.74
N ASN A 351 -32.11 46.90 30.39
CA ASN A 351 -30.94 47.60 30.90
C ASN A 351 -29.92 47.86 29.80
N SER A 352 -29.94 49.07 29.24
CA SER A 352 -29.00 49.50 28.19
C SER A 352 -27.53 49.49 28.61
N ARG A 353 -27.21 49.46 29.92
CA ARG A 353 -25.83 49.39 30.41
C ARG A 353 -25.29 47.96 30.47
N ILE A 354 -26.12 46.93 30.32
CA ILE A 354 -25.70 45.54 30.53
C ILE A 354 -24.69 45.09 29.47
N MET A 355 -24.86 45.52 28.22
CA MET A 355 -23.93 45.27 27.12
C MET A 355 -22.54 45.84 27.42
N LYS A 356 -22.48 47.06 27.96
CA LYS A 356 -21.21 47.68 28.37
C LYS A 356 -20.59 46.93 29.55
N SER A 357 -21.38 46.60 30.57
CA SER A 357 -20.90 45.90 31.76
C SER A 357 -20.28 44.54 31.43
N ILE A 358 -20.91 43.77 30.55
CA ILE A 358 -20.43 42.44 30.13
C ILE A 358 -19.21 42.57 29.20
N ASN A 359 -19.11 43.62 28.39
CA ASN A 359 -17.91 43.89 27.61
C ASN A 359 -16.70 44.27 28.49
N ASP A 360 -16.92 45.05 29.54
CA ASP A 360 -15.89 45.40 30.53
C ASP A 360 -15.43 44.16 31.32
N GLU A 361 -16.34 43.24 31.59
CA GLU A 361 -16.05 41.92 32.15
C GLU A 361 -15.14 41.09 31.21
N PHE A 362 -15.47 40.96 29.93
CA PHE A 362 -14.61 40.26 28.97
C PHE A 362 -13.22 40.90 28.81
N LEU A 363 -13.14 42.23 28.90
CA LEU A 363 -11.86 42.93 28.91
C LEU A 363 -11.02 42.54 30.14
N SER A 364 -11.65 42.39 31.29
CA SER A 364 -10.97 41.94 32.51
C SER A 364 -10.42 40.50 32.37
N VAL A 365 -11.17 39.60 31.72
CA VAL A 365 -10.68 38.23 31.41
C VAL A 365 -9.47 38.29 30.49
N LEU A 366 -9.58 39.07 29.40
CA LEU A 366 -8.51 39.21 28.42
C LEU A 366 -7.23 39.75 29.08
N ASN A 367 -7.33 40.77 29.92
CA ASN A 367 -6.18 41.32 30.65
C ASN A 367 -5.56 40.28 31.59
N THR A 368 -6.38 39.41 32.20
CA THR A 368 -5.89 38.31 33.03
C THR A 368 -5.07 37.30 32.22
N PHE A 369 -5.51 36.96 31.01
CA PHE A 369 -4.74 36.07 30.12
C PHE A 369 -3.47 36.73 29.59
N ILE A 370 -3.52 38.03 29.24
CA ILE A 370 -2.33 38.80 28.83
C ILE A 370 -1.32 38.85 29.98
N ASP A 371 -1.75 39.00 31.24
CA ASP A 371 -0.84 38.97 32.39
C ASP A 371 -0.12 37.61 32.50
N GLN A 372 -0.81 36.49 32.24
CA GLN A 372 -0.17 35.18 32.29
C GLN A 372 0.91 35.00 31.23
N THR A 373 0.76 35.56 30.02
CA THR A 373 1.77 35.41 28.95
C THR A 373 3.10 36.10 29.26
N THR A 374 3.10 37.02 30.25
CA THR A 374 4.33 37.68 30.73
C THR A 374 5.13 36.85 31.73
N LYS A 375 4.58 35.73 32.22
CA LYS A 375 5.22 34.86 33.21
C LYS A 375 6.09 33.78 32.55
N ASP A 376 6.89 33.11 33.37
CA ASP A 376 7.64 31.92 32.97
C ASP A 376 6.70 30.73 32.84
N LEU A 377 6.39 30.38 31.58
CA LEU A 377 5.47 29.31 31.21
C LEU A 377 6.20 28.20 30.45
N THR A 378 5.75 26.95 30.63
CA THR A 378 6.15 25.86 29.74
C THR A 378 5.69 26.13 28.30
N LYS A 379 6.25 25.40 27.33
CA LYS A 379 5.87 25.55 25.91
C LYS A 379 4.37 25.33 25.70
N VAL A 380 3.78 24.32 26.36
CA VAL A 380 2.36 23.98 26.24
C VAL A 380 1.48 25.05 26.88
N GLU A 381 1.83 25.53 28.07
CA GLU A 381 1.10 26.61 28.75
C GLU A 381 1.16 27.92 27.97
N ARG A 382 2.33 28.24 27.39
CA ARG A 382 2.49 29.42 26.53
C ARG A 382 1.56 29.35 25.31
N THR A 383 1.58 28.23 24.58
CA THR A 383 0.66 28.02 23.45
C THR A 383 -0.81 28.11 23.89
N LYS A 384 -1.15 27.55 25.06
CA LYS A 384 -2.50 27.63 25.64
C LYS A 384 -2.93 29.08 25.87
N PHE A 385 -2.16 29.88 26.62
CA PHE A 385 -2.54 31.27 26.91
C PHE A 385 -2.51 32.17 25.67
N GLU A 386 -1.55 32.00 24.75
CA GLU A 386 -1.55 32.71 23.47
C GLU A 386 -2.82 32.43 22.66
N THR A 387 -3.23 31.16 22.57
CA THR A 387 -4.47 30.75 21.91
C THR A 387 -5.71 31.37 22.57
N LEU A 388 -5.77 31.35 23.91
CA LEU A 388 -6.86 31.97 24.66
C LEU A 388 -6.96 33.48 24.38
N VAL A 389 -5.83 34.19 24.39
CA VAL A 389 -5.76 35.62 24.06
C VAL A 389 -6.27 35.87 22.65
N THR A 390 -5.79 35.14 21.64
CA THR A 390 -6.22 35.30 20.25
C THR A 390 -7.72 35.15 20.09
N ILE A 391 -8.30 34.10 20.68
CA ILE A 391 -9.74 33.84 20.58
C ILE A 391 -10.56 34.89 21.33
N HIS A 392 -10.12 35.31 22.52
CA HIS A 392 -10.81 36.34 23.30
C HIS A 392 -10.80 37.72 22.63
N VAL A 393 -9.70 38.09 21.98
CA VAL A 393 -9.62 39.33 21.20
C VAL A 393 -10.66 39.31 20.08
N HIS A 394 -10.80 38.20 19.37
CA HIS A 394 -11.79 38.06 18.31
C HIS A 394 -13.23 38.14 18.86
N GLN A 395 -13.54 37.36 19.89
CA GLN A 395 -14.85 37.35 20.57
C GLN A 395 -15.28 38.74 21.07
N ARG A 396 -14.34 39.50 21.62
CA ARG A 396 -14.60 40.89 22.04
C ARG A 396 -14.85 41.82 20.85
N GLY A 397 -14.14 41.61 19.74
CA GLY A 397 -14.38 42.32 18.48
C GLY A 397 -15.82 42.16 17.99
N GLU A 398 -16.35 40.94 18.03
CA GLU A 398 -17.75 40.66 17.66
C GLU A 398 -18.75 41.32 18.62
N ASN A 399 -18.50 41.28 19.94
CA ASN A 399 -19.36 41.97 20.91
C ASN A 399 -19.39 43.49 20.75
N ASN A 400 -18.26 44.11 20.38
CA ASN A 400 -18.22 45.54 20.11
C ASN A 400 -19.09 45.89 18.89
N LYS A 401 -19.02 45.10 17.81
CA LYS A 401 -19.89 45.29 16.64
C LYS A 401 -21.37 45.15 17.01
N ALA A 402 -21.72 44.16 17.83
CA ALA A 402 -23.08 43.96 18.28
C ALA A 402 -23.58 45.16 19.09
N LYS A 403 -22.78 45.65 20.04
CA LYS A 403 -23.09 46.85 20.83
C LYS A 403 -23.29 48.09 19.94
N ASP A 404 -22.38 48.34 19.01
CA ASP A 404 -22.44 49.52 18.14
C ASP A 404 -23.68 49.48 17.21
N GLY A 405 -24.18 48.28 16.89
CA GLY A 405 -25.44 48.10 16.15
C GLY A 405 -26.72 48.38 16.95
N PHE A 406 -26.67 48.42 18.29
CA PHE A 406 -27.79 48.82 19.17
C PHE A 406 -27.74 50.30 19.57
N ASP A 407 -26.57 50.93 19.48
CA ASP A 407 -26.40 52.38 19.71
C ASP A 407 -26.87 53.23 18.50
N HIS A 408 -27.33 52.59 17.42
CA HIS A 408 -27.96 53.16 16.23
C HIS A 408 -29.42 52.70 16.09
#